data_AF-A0A6C0EVQ6-F1
#
_entry.id   AF-A0A6C0EVQ6-F1
#
_cell.length_a   1.000
_cell.length_b   1.000
_cell.length_c   1.000
_cell.angle_alpha   90.00
_cell.angle_beta   90.00
_cell.angle_gamma   90.00
#
_symmetry.space_group_name_H-M   'P 1'
#
loop_
_entity.id
_entity.type
_entity.pdbx_description
1 polymer ?
#
loop_
_entity_poly.entity_id
_entity_poly.type
_entity_poly.pdbx_seq_one_letter_code
_entity_poly.pdbx_strand_id
1 'polypeptide(L)'
;MANTINNDVDNEWANFISPDYNEVSSDEDEISPINTTNNSNVKSDNLLEAPKATAIYISTKSKIAYLDREIDLKQIFWKIPVIPYSTPANGVIKKQMKFNSNTQEELAIVQENLQSVICCDEQVMTSINNPNGRIKFKDIRKISIGISKKDIMSYRCKRKSAFYNCFVMILRIRINSIFKEFHIKVFNTGKLEIPGIQTDYIFEQVLLNIVNTIQPFLEEKLGYKQISDTVLINSNFNCGFYINRELLFDILKFKYNIQCIYDPCSYPGIQCKFYYNPAMSVQTGSQISEENRSLYKNIVTVSFMIFRTGSILIVGMCDDNVLYSIYEFLKVLLVTEFHKIGQKIITPENTIVKDKKKKIRRKTIMMNIIEEKIAEIM
;
A
#
# COMPACT_ATOMS: atom_id res chain seq x y z
N MET A 1 -17.05 -19.44 28.09
CA MET A 1 -17.16 -18.07 27.52
C MET A 1 -15.85 -17.64 26.87
N ALA A 2 -15.36 -18.36 25.87
CA ALA A 2 -14.22 -17.96 25.05
C ALA A 2 -14.48 -18.51 23.65
N ASN A 3 -14.97 -17.67 22.73
CA ASN A 3 -15.04 -17.99 21.29
C ASN A 3 -15.40 -16.80 20.38
N THR A 4 -15.64 -15.60 20.90
CA THR A 4 -16.19 -14.50 20.07
C THR A 4 -15.13 -13.52 19.54
N ILE A 5 -13.88 -13.55 20.02
CA ILE A 5 -12.86 -12.54 19.66
C ILE A 5 -12.16 -12.84 18.32
N ASN A 6 -11.90 -14.10 17.99
CA ASN A 6 -11.15 -14.46 16.77
C ASN A 6 -11.89 -14.21 15.46
N ASN A 7 -13.23 -14.22 15.47
CA ASN A 7 -14.01 -13.97 14.26
C ASN A 7 -13.93 -12.49 13.80
N ASP A 8 -13.56 -11.54 14.66
CA ASP A 8 -13.57 -10.13 14.28
C ASP A 8 -12.35 -9.76 13.41
N VAL A 9 -11.17 -10.28 13.76
CA VAL A 9 -9.92 -10.03 13.03
C VAL A 9 -9.91 -10.68 11.65
N ASP A 10 -10.31 -11.96 11.55
CA ASP A 10 -10.40 -12.67 10.26
C ASP A 10 -11.33 -11.94 9.28
N ASN A 11 -12.41 -11.34 9.79
CA ASN A 11 -13.35 -10.54 9.00
C ASN A 11 -12.76 -9.18 8.60
N GLU A 12 -12.00 -8.51 9.46
CA GLU A 12 -11.29 -7.27 9.09
C GLU A 12 -10.28 -7.50 7.95
N TRP A 13 -9.55 -8.61 8.00
CA TRP A 13 -8.61 -8.99 6.93
C TRP A 13 -9.32 -9.36 5.64
N ALA A 14 -10.41 -10.11 5.69
CA ALA A 14 -11.21 -10.41 4.50
C ALA A 14 -11.71 -9.12 3.82
N ASN A 15 -12.14 -8.12 4.61
CA ASN A 15 -12.57 -6.82 4.07
C ASN A 15 -11.41 -6.05 3.43
N PHE A 16 -10.23 -6.04 4.06
CA PHE A 16 -9.04 -5.40 3.50
C PHE A 16 -8.62 -6.01 2.15
N ILE A 17 -8.86 -7.31 1.98
CA ILE A 17 -8.43 -8.08 0.81
C ILE A 17 -9.50 -8.08 -0.30
N SER A 18 -10.77 -7.77 0.00
CA SER A 18 -11.85 -7.83 -1.00
C SER A 18 -11.62 -6.87 -2.18
N PRO A 19 -11.91 -7.30 -3.42
CA PRO A 19 -11.82 -6.43 -4.61
C PRO A 19 -12.81 -5.25 -4.56
N ASP A 20 -13.89 -5.39 -3.78
CA ASP A 20 -14.87 -4.33 -3.53
C ASP A 20 -14.41 -3.27 -2.51
N TYR A 21 -13.18 -3.38 -1.99
CA TYR A 21 -12.54 -2.28 -1.26
C TYR A 21 -12.02 -1.18 -2.19
N ASN A 22 -12.63 -1.02 -3.37
CA ASN A 22 -12.64 0.28 -4.03
C ASN A 22 -13.23 1.30 -3.05
N GLU A 23 -12.64 2.50 -3.02
CA GLU A 23 -13.21 3.63 -2.29
C GLU A 23 -14.67 3.77 -2.69
N VAL A 24 -15.58 3.29 -1.83
CA VAL A 24 -17.02 3.52 -1.99
C VAL A 24 -17.24 5.01 -1.83
N SER A 25 -17.13 5.74 -2.94
CA SER A 25 -18.06 6.83 -3.21
C SER A 25 -19.45 6.21 -3.18
N SER A 26 -20.24 6.66 -2.23
CA SER A 26 -21.67 6.47 -2.25
C SER A 26 -22.21 7.07 -3.54
N ASP A 27 -23.17 6.41 -4.16
CA ASP A 27 -24.57 6.84 -4.16
C ASP A 27 -25.35 5.88 -5.06
N GLU A 28 -26.38 5.27 -4.48
CA GLU A 28 -27.73 5.07 -5.01
C GLU A 28 -28.36 3.80 -4.41
N ASP A 29 -29.38 4.06 -3.59
CA ASP A 29 -30.27 3.10 -2.96
C ASP A 29 -31.24 2.54 -4.00
N GLU A 30 -31.44 1.23 -4.03
CA GLU A 30 -32.78 0.67 -4.28
C GLU A 30 -32.99 -0.59 -3.42
N ILE A 31 -33.99 -0.48 -2.53
CA ILE A 31 -34.50 -1.55 -1.67
C ILE A 31 -35.61 -2.26 -2.45
N SER A 32 -35.59 -3.60 -2.48
CA SER A 32 -36.80 -4.40 -2.70
C SER A 32 -36.90 -5.54 -1.66
N PRO A 33 -38.09 -5.85 -1.12
CA PRO A 33 -38.24 -6.74 0.03
C PRO A 33 -38.71 -8.13 -0.41
N ILE A 34 -38.02 -9.22 -0.03
CA ILE A 34 -38.61 -10.56 -0.12
C ILE A 34 -38.27 -11.43 1.12
N ASN A 35 -39.30 -11.55 1.95
CA ASN A 35 -39.82 -12.72 2.65
C ASN A 35 -38.89 -13.86 3.09
N THR A 36 -38.80 -13.97 4.40
CA THR A 36 -38.40 -15.12 5.21
C THR A 36 -39.34 -16.30 5.01
N THR A 37 -38.82 -17.45 4.59
CA THR A 37 -39.37 -18.76 4.96
C THR A 37 -38.24 -19.71 5.32
N ASN A 38 -38.16 -20.01 6.61
CA ASN A 38 -37.35 -21.09 7.16
C ASN A 38 -37.89 -22.43 6.68
N ASN A 39 -37.03 -23.33 6.22
CA ASN A 39 -37.16 -24.75 6.53
C ASN A 39 -35.86 -25.55 6.35
N SER A 40 -35.37 -26.03 7.49
CA SER A 40 -34.75 -27.32 7.81
C SER A 40 -34.08 -28.21 6.75
N ASN A 41 -32.85 -28.61 7.12
CA ASN A 41 -32.25 -29.94 7.02
C ASN A 41 -32.24 -30.68 5.66
N VAL A 42 -31.05 -30.85 5.08
CA VAL A 42 -30.62 -32.15 4.50
C VAL A 42 -29.11 -32.34 4.69
N LYS A 43 -28.74 -33.43 5.36
CA LYS A 43 -27.42 -34.07 5.23
C LYS A 43 -27.39 -34.83 3.90
N SER A 44 -26.35 -34.66 3.11
CA SER A 44 -25.91 -35.69 2.15
C SER A 44 -24.43 -35.50 1.84
N ASP A 45 -23.64 -36.52 2.16
CA ASP A 45 -22.25 -36.73 1.76
C ASP A 45 -22.16 -36.94 0.23
N ASN A 46 -22.36 -35.86 -0.53
CA ASN A 46 -21.81 -35.77 -1.88
C ASN A 46 -20.39 -35.21 -1.74
N LEU A 47 -19.42 -35.84 -2.40
CA LEU A 47 -18.08 -35.28 -2.60
C LEU A 47 -18.25 -33.89 -3.23
N LEU A 48 -18.25 -32.86 -2.39
CA LEU A 48 -18.36 -31.49 -2.83
C LEU A 48 -17.15 -31.20 -3.72
N GLU A 49 -17.42 -30.83 -4.96
CA GLU A 49 -16.37 -30.40 -5.87
C GLU A 49 -15.78 -29.09 -5.35
N ALA A 50 -14.45 -28.93 -5.45
CA ALA A 50 -13.77 -27.74 -4.97
C ALA A 50 -14.28 -26.49 -5.73
N PRO A 51 -14.71 -25.43 -5.03
CA PRO A 51 -15.08 -24.17 -5.68
C PRO A 51 -13.93 -23.60 -6.54
N LYS A 52 -14.30 -22.92 -7.63
CA LYS A 52 -13.32 -22.20 -8.45
C LYS A 52 -12.82 -20.96 -7.72
N ALA A 53 -11.50 -20.82 -7.68
CA ALA A 53 -10.87 -19.61 -7.17
C ALA A 53 -11.19 -18.39 -8.05
N THR A 54 -11.27 -17.20 -7.45
CA THR A 54 -11.41 -15.94 -8.18
C THR A 54 -10.15 -15.66 -9.00
N ALA A 55 -10.29 -14.81 -10.02
CA ALA A 55 -9.14 -14.22 -10.69
C ALA A 55 -8.23 -13.49 -9.69
N ILE A 56 -6.93 -13.48 -9.95
CA ILE A 56 -6.00 -12.69 -9.16
C ILE A 56 -6.26 -11.19 -9.40
N TYR A 57 -6.36 -10.45 -8.31
CA TYR A 57 -6.52 -9.01 -8.30
C TYR A 57 -5.23 -8.35 -7.78
N ILE A 58 -4.59 -7.53 -8.62
CA ILE A 58 -3.44 -6.72 -8.22
C ILE A 58 -3.96 -5.41 -7.64
N SER A 59 -3.90 -5.29 -6.31
CA SER A 59 -4.39 -4.11 -5.62
C SER A 59 -3.49 -2.89 -5.85
N THR A 60 -2.18 -3.06 -5.76
CA THR A 60 -1.18 -2.00 -5.92
C THR A 60 0.20 -2.59 -6.27
N LYS A 61 1.00 -1.80 -6.98
CA LYS A 61 2.42 -1.98 -7.22
C LYS A 61 3.18 -0.78 -6.63
N SER A 62 4.33 -1.04 -6.02
CA SER A 62 5.30 0.02 -5.67
C SER A 62 6.38 0.05 -6.73
N LYS A 63 6.50 1.18 -7.41
CA LYS A 63 7.43 1.34 -8.53
C LYS A 63 8.56 2.29 -8.19
N ILE A 64 9.75 1.99 -8.72
CA ILE A 64 10.88 2.90 -8.79
C ILE A 64 10.97 3.44 -10.22
N ALA A 65 11.22 4.74 -10.33
CA ALA A 65 11.65 5.38 -11.56
C ALA A 65 12.90 6.21 -11.28
N TYR A 66 13.51 6.72 -12.35
CA TYR A 66 14.69 7.55 -12.26
C TYR A 66 14.50 8.79 -13.11
N LEU A 67 14.71 9.97 -12.53
CA LEU A 67 14.94 11.19 -13.28
C LEU A 67 16.23 11.03 -14.08
N ASP A 68 16.37 11.82 -15.15
CA ASP A 68 17.57 11.81 -15.99
C ASP A 68 18.79 12.47 -15.33
N ARG A 69 18.59 13.11 -14.17
CA ARG A 69 19.58 13.90 -13.45
C ARG A 69 19.38 13.87 -11.93
N GLU A 70 20.40 14.33 -11.22
CA GLU A 70 20.34 14.59 -9.78
C GLU A 70 19.56 15.87 -9.46
N ILE A 71 19.05 15.96 -8.23
CA ILE A 71 18.20 17.06 -7.77
C ILE A 71 18.72 17.61 -6.45
N ASP A 72 18.87 18.94 -6.38
CA ASP A 72 19.06 19.64 -5.11
C ASP A 72 17.76 19.61 -4.31
N LEU A 73 17.74 18.73 -3.32
CA LEU A 73 16.57 18.51 -2.48
C LEU A 73 16.17 19.76 -1.69
N LYS A 74 17.13 20.52 -1.15
CA LYS A 74 16.81 21.69 -0.30
C LYS A 74 16.18 22.77 -1.17
N GLN A 75 16.79 23.05 -2.31
CA GLN A 75 16.31 24.08 -3.23
C GLN A 75 14.91 23.74 -3.77
N ILE A 76 14.73 22.52 -4.30
CA ILE A 76 13.44 22.09 -4.85
C ILE A 76 12.37 21.97 -3.78
N PHE A 77 12.70 21.45 -2.60
CA PHE A 77 11.75 21.34 -1.50
C PHE A 77 11.14 22.69 -1.15
N TRP A 78 11.93 23.76 -1.03
CA TRP A 78 11.39 25.08 -0.70
C TRP A 78 10.60 25.70 -1.85
N LYS A 79 11.11 25.61 -3.09
CA LYS A 79 10.48 26.23 -4.28
C LYS A 79 9.15 25.62 -4.68
N ILE A 80 8.92 24.32 -4.49
CA ILE A 80 7.66 23.66 -4.88
C ILE A 80 6.48 24.26 -4.09
N PRO A 81 5.48 24.87 -4.74
CA PRO A 81 4.31 25.40 -4.05
C PRO A 81 3.45 24.26 -3.49
N VAL A 82 2.81 24.53 -2.36
CA VAL A 82 1.82 23.61 -1.77
C VAL A 82 0.45 24.24 -1.89
N ILE A 83 -0.43 23.63 -2.68
CA ILE A 83 -1.78 24.13 -2.89
C ILE A 83 -2.65 23.85 -1.65
N PRO A 84 -3.57 24.76 -1.29
CA PRO A 84 -4.55 24.49 -0.25
C PRO A 84 -5.35 23.23 -0.59
N TYR A 85 -5.58 22.38 0.42
CA TYR A 85 -6.28 21.11 0.22
C TYR A 85 -7.69 21.31 -0.37
N SER A 86 -8.34 22.43 -0.02
CA SER A 86 -9.67 22.85 -0.49
C SER A 86 -9.74 23.21 -1.97
N THR A 87 -8.62 23.59 -2.60
CA THR A 87 -8.59 23.98 -4.02
C THR A 87 -8.78 22.73 -4.89
N PRO A 88 -9.74 22.65 -5.82
CA PRO A 88 -9.97 21.46 -6.65
C PRO A 88 -9.04 21.44 -7.88
N ALA A 89 -7.73 21.35 -7.66
CA ALA A 89 -6.70 21.40 -8.71
C ALA A 89 -5.65 20.29 -8.59
N ASN A 90 -4.99 19.95 -9.70
CA ASN A 90 -3.80 19.10 -9.67
C ASN A 90 -2.64 19.85 -9.01
N GLY A 91 -1.79 19.14 -8.27
CA GLY A 91 -0.57 19.70 -7.70
C GLY A 91 -0.22 19.12 -6.33
N VAL A 92 0.85 19.65 -5.73
CA VAL A 92 1.38 19.17 -4.46
C VAL A 92 0.53 19.71 -3.32
N ILE A 93 -0.11 18.83 -2.56
CA ILE A 93 -0.95 19.20 -1.40
C ILE A 93 -0.20 19.08 -0.07
N LYS A 94 0.91 18.33 -0.07
CA LYS A 94 1.76 18.16 1.11
C LYS A 94 3.18 17.79 0.70
N LYS A 95 4.19 18.34 1.39
CA LYS A 95 5.60 17.94 1.26
C LYS A 95 6.24 17.77 2.63
N GLN A 96 7.19 16.85 2.75
CA GLN A 96 7.88 16.55 4.01
C GLN A 96 9.37 16.28 3.76
N MET A 97 10.24 16.86 4.57
CA MET A 97 11.68 16.62 4.47
C MET A 97 12.32 16.61 5.85
N LYS A 98 13.39 15.82 5.99
CA LYS A 98 14.27 15.85 7.16
C LYS A 98 15.43 16.79 6.88
N PHE A 99 15.57 17.82 7.70
CA PHE A 99 16.70 18.72 7.68
C PHE A 99 17.71 18.29 8.74
N ASN A 100 18.98 18.35 8.37
CA ASN A 100 20.11 18.13 9.27
C ASN A 100 20.99 19.37 9.16
N SER A 101 20.94 20.21 10.19
CA SER A 101 21.71 21.44 10.30
C SER A 101 22.88 21.21 11.25
N ASN A 102 24.10 21.41 10.76
CA ASN A 102 25.33 21.30 11.52
C ASN A 102 25.80 22.65 12.06
N THR A 103 25.18 23.75 11.65
CA THR A 103 25.43 25.10 12.19
C THR A 103 24.13 25.85 12.50
N GLN A 104 24.24 26.89 13.32
CA GLN A 104 23.10 27.74 13.71
C GLN A 104 22.56 28.53 12.50
N GLU A 105 23.42 28.89 11.55
CA GLU A 105 23.05 29.61 10.32
C GLU A 105 22.19 28.73 9.42
N GLU A 106 22.53 27.44 9.25
CA GLU A 106 21.71 26.51 8.49
C GLU A 106 20.32 26.33 9.11
N LEU A 107 20.25 26.36 10.45
CA LEU A 107 18.97 26.33 11.15
C LEU A 107 18.19 27.64 10.94
N ALA A 108 18.85 28.80 10.99
CA ALA A 108 18.21 30.09 10.79
C ALA A 108 17.54 30.19 9.39
N ILE A 109 18.23 29.72 8.34
CA ILE A 109 17.68 29.66 6.97
C ILE A 109 16.39 28.82 6.93
N VAL A 110 16.37 27.68 7.62
CA VAL A 110 15.19 26.83 7.68
C VAL A 110 14.03 27.54 8.38
N GLN A 111 14.30 28.22 9.50
CA GLN A 111 13.30 28.97 10.25
C GLN A 111 12.75 30.16 9.46
N GLU A 112 13.59 30.86 8.72
CA GLU A 112 13.20 31.97 7.85
C GLU A 112 12.24 31.49 6.75
N ASN A 113 12.60 30.40 6.05
CA ASN A 113 11.73 29.83 5.01
C ASN A 113 10.35 29.44 5.56
N LEU A 114 10.26 28.98 6.81
CA LEU A 114 9.02 28.57 7.45
C LEU A 114 8.07 29.73 7.77
N GLN A 115 8.58 30.94 7.97
CA GLN A 115 7.72 32.11 8.25
C GLN A 115 6.75 32.41 7.11
N SER A 116 7.13 32.07 5.87
CA SER A 116 6.30 32.27 4.67
C SER A 116 5.21 31.20 4.49
N VAL A 117 5.19 30.16 5.32
CA VAL A 117 4.37 28.97 5.10
C VAL A 117 3.14 28.96 6.02
N ILE A 118 1.94 28.88 5.42
CA ILE A 118 0.67 28.95 6.16
C ILE A 118 0.41 27.71 7.03
N CYS A 119 0.70 26.52 6.51
CA CYS A 119 0.39 25.26 7.19
C CYS A 119 1.64 24.39 7.29
N CYS A 120 2.34 24.48 8.43
CA CYS A 120 3.52 23.68 8.70
C CYS A 120 3.43 22.96 10.05
N ASP A 121 4.04 21.78 10.11
CA ASP A 121 4.29 21.02 11.34
C ASP A 121 5.79 20.75 11.44
N GLU A 122 6.38 21.22 12.53
CA GLU A 122 7.79 21.04 12.86
C GLU A 122 7.96 20.01 13.96
N GLN A 123 8.75 18.98 13.66
CA GLN A 123 9.12 17.97 14.63
C GLN A 123 10.64 17.98 14.82
N VAL A 124 11.10 18.61 15.91
CA VAL A 124 12.50 18.53 16.35
C VAL A 124 12.77 17.11 16.86
N MET A 125 13.71 16.41 16.23
CA MET A 125 14.12 15.06 16.58
C MET A 125 15.38 15.05 17.45
N THR A 126 16.30 15.97 17.19
CA THR A 126 17.55 16.13 17.93
C THR A 126 17.91 17.61 17.90
N SER A 127 18.28 18.16 19.06
CA SER A 127 18.80 19.52 19.18
C SER A 127 19.97 19.49 20.14
N ILE A 128 21.16 19.86 19.66
CA ILE A 128 22.39 19.97 20.42
C ILE A 128 22.96 21.35 20.11
N ASN A 129 23.15 22.14 21.16
CA ASN A 129 23.89 23.39 21.11
C ASN A 129 24.78 23.44 22.36
N ASN A 130 26.01 22.95 22.22
CA ASN A 130 26.97 22.89 23.31
C ASN A 130 28.37 23.27 22.79
N PRO A 131 28.78 24.54 22.96
CA PRO A 131 30.09 25.03 22.49
C PRO A 131 31.28 24.23 23.04
N ASN A 132 31.13 23.65 24.24
CA ASN A 132 32.16 22.89 24.95
C ASN A 132 32.07 21.37 24.70
N GLY A 133 31.08 20.91 23.93
CA GLY A 133 30.85 19.50 23.63
C GLY A 133 31.65 19.00 22.42
N ARG A 134 31.78 17.66 22.30
CA ARG A 134 32.38 17.01 21.12
C ARG A 134 31.65 17.33 19.82
N ILE A 135 30.33 17.45 19.89
CA ILE A 135 29.48 17.96 18.80
C ILE A 135 29.00 19.34 19.25
N LYS A 136 29.50 20.38 18.58
CA LYS A 136 29.21 21.78 18.96
C LYS A 136 27.76 22.15 18.68
N PHE A 137 27.28 21.82 17.49
CA PHE A 137 25.92 22.08 17.06
C PHE A 137 25.39 20.94 16.21
N LYS A 138 24.14 20.56 16.43
CA LYS A 138 23.40 19.62 15.59
C LYS A 138 21.90 19.78 15.82
N ASP A 139 21.19 20.19 14.78
CA ASP A 139 19.73 20.22 14.76
C ASP A 139 19.23 19.27 13.68
N ILE A 140 18.39 18.31 14.08
CA ILE A 140 17.68 17.45 13.16
C ILE A 140 16.20 17.68 13.38
N ARG A 141 15.52 18.18 12.36
CA ARG A 141 14.07 18.37 12.37
C ARG A 141 13.42 17.81 11.13
N LYS A 142 12.21 17.30 11.31
CA LYS A 142 11.31 16.97 10.22
C LYS A 142 10.35 18.13 10.03
N ILE A 143 10.27 18.61 8.80
CA ILE A 143 9.34 19.65 8.40
C ILE A 143 8.27 18.99 7.54
N SER A 144 7.01 19.27 7.85
CA SER A 144 5.86 18.92 7.01
C SER A 144 5.12 20.19 6.64
N ILE A 145 4.83 20.39 5.36
CA ILE A 145 4.10 21.54 4.86
C ILE A 145 2.87 21.03 4.11
N GLY A 146 1.68 21.53 4.45
CA GLY A 146 0.41 21.13 3.86
C GLY A 146 -0.28 19.92 4.51
N ILE A 147 -1.41 19.54 3.93
CA ILE A 147 -2.36 18.56 4.49
C ILE A 147 -2.76 17.56 3.39
N SER A 148 -2.99 16.30 3.78
CA SER A 148 -3.47 15.22 2.90
C SER A 148 -4.82 14.67 3.34
N LYS A 149 -5.51 13.91 2.47
CA LYS A 149 -6.73 13.16 2.83
C LYS A 149 -6.50 12.32 4.07
N LYS A 150 -5.34 11.68 4.16
CA LYS A 150 -4.98 10.85 5.32
C LYS A 150 -4.91 11.64 6.62
N ASP A 151 -4.37 12.86 6.61
CA ASP A 151 -4.32 13.71 7.81
C ASP A 151 -5.72 14.14 8.24
N ILE A 152 -6.58 14.44 7.27
CA ILE A 152 -7.97 14.86 7.52
C ILE A 152 -8.80 13.68 8.01
N MET A 153 -8.61 12.49 7.47
CA MET A 153 -9.45 11.33 7.75
C MET A 153 -8.98 10.52 8.95
N SER A 154 -7.67 10.39 9.17
CA SER A 154 -7.12 9.56 10.25
C SER A 154 -7.35 10.18 11.64
N TYR A 155 -7.51 9.31 12.64
CA TYR A 155 -7.65 9.69 14.06
C TYR A 155 -6.36 9.50 14.85
N ARG A 156 -5.43 8.67 14.34
CA ARG A 156 -4.17 8.34 15.00
C ARG A 156 -3.05 8.51 13.99
N CYS A 157 -2.22 9.53 14.20
CA CYS A 157 -0.98 9.71 13.47
C CYS A 157 0.17 9.46 14.44
N LYS A 158 0.75 8.25 14.43
CA LYS A 158 2.03 8.03 15.10
C LYS A 158 3.06 8.93 14.41
N ARG A 159 3.81 9.72 15.20
CA ARG A 159 4.91 10.54 14.67
C ARG A 159 5.98 9.62 14.08
N LYS A 160 6.06 9.58 12.76
CA LYS A 160 7.09 8.83 12.02
C LYS A 160 8.26 9.73 11.71
N SER A 161 9.49 9.23 11.91
CA SER A 161 10.68 9.86 11.34
C SER A 161 10.54 9.98 9.83
N ALA A 162 11.10 11.05 9.26
CA ALA A 162 11.37 11.13 7.83
C ALA A 162 12.67 10.39 7.49
N PHE A 163 12.79 9.96 6.23
CA PHE A 163 14.01 9.36 5.68
C PHE A 163 15.04 10.44 5.36
N TYR A 164 16.32 10.08 5.37
CA TYR A 164 17.41 10.98 4.94
C TYR A 164 17.53 10.98 3.41
N ASN A 165 18.17 12.02 2.86
CA ASN A 165 18.52 12.14 1.43
C ASN A 165 17.33 12.01 0.47
N CYS A 166 16.13 12.31 0.97
CA CYS A 166 14.94 12.45 0.14
C CYS A 166 13.98 13.46 0.78
N PHE A 167 13.10 14.01 -0.04
CA PHE A 167 11.84 14.55 0.45
C PHE A 167 10.68 13.68 -0.03
N VAL A 168 9.58 13.75 0.70
CA VAL A 168 8.30 13.16 0.32
C VAL A 168 7.43 14.28 -0.20
N MET A 169 6.79 14.09 -1.35
CA MET A 169 5.68 14.93 -1.81
C MET A 169 4.44 14.09 -2.03
N ILE A 170 3.29 14.63 -1.64
CA ILE A 170 1.98 14.06 -1.93
C ILE A 170 1.39 14.88 -3.06
N LEU A 171 1.33 14.26 -4.22
CA LEU A 171 0.85 14.85 -5.45
C LEU A 171 -0.60 14.42 -5.67
N ARG A 172 -1.50 15.39 -5.80
CA ARG A 172 -2.91 15.14 -6.13
C ARG A 172 -3.10 15.29 -7.62
N ILE A 173 -3.69 14.26 -8.25
CA ILE A 173 -3.96 14.22 -9.69
C ILE A 173 -5.41 13.80 -9.91
N ARG A 174 -6.13 14.52 -10.76
CA ARG A 174 -7.47 14.16 -11.21
C ARG A 174 -7.38 13.09 -12.30
N ILE A 175 -7.86 11.88 -12.00
CA ILE A 175 -7.88 10.74 -12.91
C ILE A 175 -9.32 10.21 -12.95
N ASN A 176 -9.91 10.12 -14.14
CA ASN A 176 -11.31 9.68 -14.34
C ASN A 176 -12.29 10.44 -13.44
N SER A 177 -12.20 11.78 -13.45
CA SER A 177 -13.02 12.70 -12.64
C SER A 177 -12.81 12.66 -11.12
N ILE A 178 -11.96 11.75 -10.60
CA ILE A 178 -11.69 11.60 -9.16
C ILE A 178 -10.28 12.08 -8.84
N PHE A 179 -10.12 12.81 -7.73
CA PHE A 179 -8.79 13.16 -7.22
C PHE A 179 -8.15 12.00 -6.47
N LYS A 180 -7.00 11.53 -6.97
CA LYS A 180 -6.15 10.54 -6.32
C LYS A 180 -4.89 11.20 -5.76
N GLU A 181 -4.41 10.71 -4.62
CA GLU A 181 -3.20 11.20 -3.94
C GLU A 181 -2.06 10.19 -4.07
N PHE A 182 -0.92 10.64 -4.58
CA PHE A 182 0.26 9.81 -4.79
C PHE A 182 1.38 10.26 -3.87
N HIS A 183 1.83 9.34 -3.02
CA HIS A 183 2.95 9.57 -2.11
C HIS A 183 4.25 9.26 -2.83
N ILE A 184 5.03 10.27 -3.15
CA ILE A 184 6.25 10.14 -3.95
C ILE A 184 7.44 10.49 -3.06
N LYS A 185 8.45 9.62 -2.99
CA LYS A 185 9.76 9.99 -2.45
C LYS A 185 10.70 10.36 -3.59
N VAL A 186 11.33 11.52 -3.47
CA VAL A 186 12.34 12.02 -4.40
C VAL A 186 13.69 12.02 -3.70
N PHE A 187 14.63 11.25 -4.22
CA PHE A 187 15.99 11.16 -3.70
C PHE A 187 16.93 12.12 -4.46
N ASN A 188 18.01 12.54 -3.81
CA ASN A 188 18.99 13.46 -4.42
C ASN A 188 19.60 12.92 -5.72
N THR A 189 19.73 11.59 -5.83
CA THR A 189 20.23 10.90 -7.02
C THR A 189 19.27 10.89 -8.21
N GLY A 190 18.10 11.53 -8.09
CA GLY A 190 17.03 11.46 -9.09
C GLY A 190 16.16 10.21 -9.01
N LYS A 191 16.44 9.26 -8.10
CA LYS A 191 15.58 8.10 -7.85
C LYS A 191 14.21 8.57 -7.33
N LEU A 192 13.15 7.94 -7.81
CA LEU A 192 11.76 8.13 -7.37
C LEU A 192 11.23 6.82 -6.79
N GLU A 193 10.56 6.87 -5.64
CA GLU A 193 9.78 5.73 -5.10
C GLU A 193 8.31 6.11 -5.03
N ILE A 194 7.47 5.35 -5.75
CA ILE A 194 6.04 5.63 -5.94
C ILE A 194 5.22 4.37 -5.57
N PRO A 195 4.84 4.21 -4.28
CA PRO A 195 3.90 3.20 -3.84
C PRO A 195 2.48 3.44 -4.34
N GLY A 196 1.68 2.37 -4.37
CA GLY A 196 0.23 2.46 -4.54
C GLY A 196 -0.25 2.61 -5.99
N ILE A 197 0.59 2.28 -6.96
CA ILE A 197 0.28 2.38 -8.40
C ILE A 197 -0.49 1.15 -8.86
N GLN A 198 -1.66 1.33 -9.46
CA GLN A 198 -2.50 0.22 -9.91
C GLN A 198 -2.18 -0.23 -11.34
N THR A 199 -1.91 0.71 -12.23
CA THR A 199 -1.70 0.46 -13.66
C THR A 199 -0.53 1.28 -14.20
N ASP A 200 0.04 0.82 -15.32
CA ASP A 200 1.13 1.53 -16.00
C ASP A 200 0.69 2.88 -16.56
N TYR A 201 -0.57 3.00 -16.98
CA TYR A 201 -1.15 4.28 -17.37
C TYR A 201 -1.12 5.31 -16.22
N ILE A 202 -1.54 4.91 -15.01
CA ILE A 202 -1.50 5.80 -13.84
C ILE A 202 -0.05 6.17 -13.50
N PHE A 203 0.87 5.20 -13.60
CA PHE A 203 2.28 5.44 -13.36
C PHE A 203 2.83 6.55 -14.25
N GLU A 204 2.55 6.48 -15.56
CA GLU A 204 2.99 7.46 -16.54
C GLU A 204 2.41 8.86 -16.24
N GLN A 205 1.11 8.93 -15.92
CA GLN A 205 0.49 10.19 -15.50
C GLN A 205 1.16 10.80 -14.28
N VAL A 206 1.55 9.98 -13.30
CA VAL A 206 2.29 10.45 -12.12
C VAL A 206 3.66 10.99 -12.52
N LEU A 207 4.43 10.28 -13.36
CA LEU A 207 5.75 10.74 -13.81
C LEU A 207 5.67 12.08 -14.56
N LEU A 208 4.70 12.23 -15.46
CA LEU A 208 4.48 13.50 -16.17
C LEU A 208 4.16 14.64 -15.21
N ASN A 209 3.29 14.42 -14.22
CA ASN A 209 2.98 15.46 -13.24
C ASN A 209 4.17 15.76 -12.31
N ILE A 210 5.03 14.78 -12.00
CA ILE A 210 6.29 15.02 -11.27
C ILE A 210 7.21 15.95 -12.07
N VAL A 211 7.43 15.64 -13.35
CA VAL A 211 8.28 16.47 -14.23
C VAL A 211 7.70 17.88 -14.32
N ASN A 212 6.40 18.03 -14.59
CA ASN A 212 5.75 19.33 -14.66
C ASN A 212 5.81 20.12 -13.35
N THR A 213 5.84 19.43 -12.20
CA THR A 213 5.96 20.07 -10.88
C THR A 213 7.38 20.58 -10.61
N ILE A 214 8.40 19.84 -11.06
CA ILE A 214 9.81 20.15 -10.74
C ILE A 214 10.46 21.05 -11.82
N GLN A 215 10.12 20.84 -13.08
CA GLN A 215 10.69 21.54 -14.25
C GLN A 215 10.78 23.06 -14.10
N PRO A 216 9.76 23.78 -13.57
CA PRO A 216 9.83 25.24 -13.46
C PRO A 216 10.96 25.75 -12.55
N PHE A 217 11.57 24.88 -11.75
CA PHE A 217 12.62 25.22 -10.79
C PHE A 217 14.00 24.75 -11.23
N LEU A 218 14.11 24.23 -12.46
CA LEU A 218 15.33 23.77 -13.09
C LEU A 218 15.55 24.54 -14.40
N GLU A 219 16.79 24.92 -14.67
CA GLU A 219 17.15 25.63 -15.90
C GLU A 219 17.11 24.70 -17.13
N GLU A 220 17.55 23.47 -16.92
CA GLU A 220 17.61 22.45 -17.96
C GLU A 220 16.34 21.59 -18.01
N LYS A 221 16.06 21.02 -19.18
CA LYS A 221 14.90 20.16 -19.40
C LYS A 221 15.00 18.85 -18.59
N LEU A 222 14.10 18.67 -17.64
CA LEU A 222 13.96 17.47 -16.83
C LEU A 222 13.21 16.38 -17.60
N GLY A 223 13.82 15.21 -17.67
CA GLY A 223 13.19 13.99 -18.14
C GLY A 223 13.21 12.89 -17.07
N TYR A 224 12.69 11.73 -17.43
CA TYR A 224 12.86 10.50 -16.67
C TYR A 224 13.39 9.41 -17.60
N LYS A 225 14.17 8.49 -17.04
CA LYS A 225 14.66 7.30 -17.75
C LYS A 225 13.48 6.36 -17.97
N GLN A 226 13.36 5.81 -19.17
CA GLN A 226 12.33 4.81 -19.52
C GLN A 226 12.58 3.42 -18.90
N ILE A 227 13.22 3.41 -17.72
CA ILE A 227 13.55 2.22 -16.94
C ILE A 227 12.79 2.37 -15.62
N SER A 228 11.96 1.39 -15.30
CA SER A 228 11.23 1.34 -14.05
C SER A 228 11.27 -0.05 -13.45
N ASP A 229 11.44 -0.11 -12.13
CA ASP A 229 11.49 -1.37 -11.40
C ASP A 229 10.23 -1.52 -10.55
N THR A 230 9.63 -2.72 -10.57
CA THR A 230 8.57 -3.06 -9.61
C THR A 230 9.20 -3.64 -8.35
N VAL A 231 9.09 -2.91 -7.25
CA VAL A 231 9.69 -3.27 -5.96
C VAL A 231 8.79 -4.16 -5.14
N LEU A 232 7.49 -3.95 -5.23
CA LEU A 232 6.51 -4.66 -4.42
C LEU A 232 5.21 -4.77 -5.19
N ILE A 233 4.73 -5.98 -5.38
CA ILE A 233 3.36 -6.23 -5.82
C ILE A 233 2.55 -6.66 -4.60
N ASN A 234 1.35 -6.08 -4.45
CA ASN A 234 0.34 -6.53 -3.50
C ASN A 234 -0.87 -7.01 -4.29
N SER A 235 -1.12 -8.30 -4.22
CA SER A 235 -2.19 -8.96 -4.96
C SER A 235 -2.92 -9.96 -4.10
N ASN A 236 -4.15 -10.27 -4.48
CA ASN A 236 -4.95 -11.23 -3.75
C ASN A 236 -5.93 -11.99 -4.64
N PHE A 237 -6.44 -13.09 -4.11
CA PHE A 237 -7.56 -13.84 -4.67
C PHE A 237 -8.26 -14.60 -3.55
N ASN A 238 -9.42 -15.19 -3.84
CA ASN A 238 -10.15 -16.04 -2.91
C ASN A 238 -10.37 -17.44 -3.53
N CYS A 239 -10.23 -18.50 -2.73
CA CYS A 239 -10.40 -19.88 -3.19
C CYS A 239 -11.85 -20.38 -3.14
N GLY A 240 -12.80 -19.58 -2.64
CA GLY A 240 -14.24 -19.89 -2.62
C GLY A 240 -14.69 -20.77 -1.45
N PHE A 241 -13.82 -21.07 -0.47
CA PHE A 241 -14.18 -21.86 0.70
C PHE A 241 -13.34 -21.49 1.94
N TYR A 242 -13.88 -21.77 3.12
CA TYR A 242 -13.18 -21.63 4.38
C TYR A 242 -12.17 -22.77 4.57
N ILE A 243 -10.98 -22.41 5.05
CA ILE A 243 -9.83 -23.29 5.17
C ILE A 243 -9.56 -23.65 6.63
N ASN A 244 -9.39 -24.94 6.91
CA ASN A 244 -8.76 -25.44 8.12
C ASN A 244 -7.25 -25.18 8.04
N ARG A 245 -6.81 -24.08 8.66
CA ARG A 245 -5.42 -23.62 8.61
C ARG A 245 -4.44 -24.55 9.32
N GLU A 246 -4.87 -25.29 10.34
CA GLU A 246 -3.99 -26.24 11.05
C GLU A 246 -3.61 -27.39 10.13
N LEU A 247 -4.61 -28.03 9.52
CA LEU A 247 -4.36 -29.11 8.54
C LEU A 247 -3.59 -28.59 7.31
N LEU A 248 -3.94 -27.41 6.81
CA LEU A 248 -3.23 -26.84 5.67
C LEU A 248 -1.77 -26.51 6.03
N PHE A 249 -1.50 -26.02 7.24
CA PHE A 249 -0.14 -25.73 7.70
C PHE A 249 0.75 -26.98 7.67
N ASP A 250 0.23 -28.11 8.19
CA ASP A 250 0.96 -29.38 8.17
C ASP A 250 1.18 -29.88 6.73
N ILE A 251 0.16 -29.78 5.88
CA ILE A 251 0.28 -30.15 4.47
C ILE A 251 1.34 -29.29 3.75
N LEU A 252 1.30 -27.97 3.93
CA LEU A 252 2.27 -27.05 3.33
C LEU A 252 3.69 -27.38 3.77
N LYS A 253 3.89 -27.60 5.07
CA LYS A 253 5.21 -27.84 5.66
C LYS A 253 5.78 -29.21 5.29
N PHE A 254 4.98 -30.28 5.42
CA PHE A 254 5.50 -31.65 5.32
C PHE A 254 5.30 -32.27 3.95
N LYS A 255 4.19 -32.00 3.25
CA LYS A 255 3.94 -32.56 1.91
C LYS A 255 4.56 -31.71 0.80
N TYR A 256 4.38 -30.40 0.85
CA TYR A 256 4.87 -29.48 -0.20
C TYR A 256 6.24 -28.86 0.11
N ASN A 257 6.77 -29.07 1.33
CA ASN A 257 8.02 -28.49 1.80
C ASN A 257 8.10 -26.96 1.58
N ILE A 258 6.96 -26.29 1.79
CA ILE A 258 6.86 -24.83 1.75
C ILE A 258 7.34 -24.29 3.10
N GLN A 259 8.22 -23.30 3.08
CA GLN A 259 8.58 -22.60 4.30
C GLN A 259 7.37 -21.81 4.79
N CYS A 260 6.79 -22.21 5.92
CA CYS A 260 5.66 -21.54 6.51
C CYS A 260 5.71 -21.46 8.04
N ILE A 261 5.03 -20.46 8.59
CA ILE A 261 4.85 -20.22 10.02
C ILE A 261 3.36 -20.00 10.27
N TYR A 262 2.82 -20.65 11.30
CA TYR A 262 1.45 -20.45 11.74
C TYR A 262 1.40 -20.39 13.27
N ASP A 263 1.08 -19.20 13.77
CA ASP A 263 0.72 -18.96 15.17
C ASP A 263 -0.53 -18.07 15.18
N PRO A 264 -1.73 -18.65 15.37
CA PRO A 264 -2.99 -17.93 15.28
C PRO A 264 -3.16 -16.84 16.35
N CYS A 265 -2.39 -16.90 17.45
CA CYS A 265 -2.40 -15.87 18.48
C CYS A 265 -1.65 -14.60 18.03
N SER A 266 -0.64 -14.76 17.18
CA SER A 266 0.22 -13.67 16.71
C SER A 266 -0.20 -13.12 15.35
N TYR A 267 -0.71 -13.96 14.45
CA TYR A 267 -1.10 -13.56 13.11
C TYR A 267 -2.26 -14.42 12.58
N PRO A 268 -3.28 -13.83 11.94
CA PRO A 268 -4.50 -14.56 11.54
C PRO A 268 -4.33 -15.48 10.31
N GLY A 269 -3.26 -15.35 9.54
CA GLY A 269 -3.00 -16.21 8.37
C GLY A 269 -1.87 -17.21 8.59
N ILE A 270 -1.75 -18.20 7.71
CA ILE A 270 -0.50 -18.96 7.56
C ILE A 270 0.45 -18.09 6.75
N GLN A 271 1.63 -17.77 7.27
CA GLN A 271 2.65 -17.01 6.55
C GLN A 271 3.59 -17.96 5.82
N CYS A 272 3.66 -17.84 4.50
CA CYS A 272 4.43 -18.74 3.64
C CYS A 272 5.44 -17.98 2.79
N LYS A 273 6.50 -18.68 2.36
CA LYS A 273 7.45 -18.22 1.35
C LYS A 273 7.48 -19.19 0.18
N PHE A 274 7.38 -18.63 -1.02
CA PHE A 274 7.53 -19.33 -2.28
C PHE A 274 8.90 -19.04 -2.87
N TYR A 275 9.63 -20.09 -3.22
CA TYR A 275 10.92 -20.00 -3.89
C TYR A 275 10.74 -20.31 -5.38
N TYR A 276 10.69 -19.25 -6.19
CA TYR A 276 10.59 -19.38 -7.65
C TYR A 276 11.97 -19.59 -8.27
N ASN A 277 12.10 -20.63 -9.07
CA ASN A 277 13.33 -21.00 -9.75
C ASN A 277 13.17 -20.89 -11.28
N PRO A 278 13.74 -19.87 -11.94
CA PRO A 278 13.61 -19.70 -13.39
C PRO A 278 14.12 -20.89 -14.22
N ALA A 279 14.99 -21.73 -13.66
CA ALA A 279 15.51 -22.91 -14.35
C ALA A 279 14.54 -24.12 -14.36
N MET A 280 13.45 -24.06 -13.58
CA MET A 280 12.46 -25.15 -13.50
C MET A 280 11.27 -24.88 -14.43
N SER A 281 10.89 -25.87 -15.22
CA SER A 281 9.68 -25.81 -16.06
C SER A 281 8.40 -25.84 -15.22
N VAL A 282 8.40 -26.60 -14.13
CA VAL A 282 7.28 -26.71 -13.18
C VAL A 282 7.75 -26.21 -11.82
N GLN A 283 7.10 -25.18 -11.31
CA GLN A 283 7.43 -24.60 -10.02
C GLN A 283 6.79 -25.40 -8.88
N THR A 284 7.58 -25.70 -7.85
CA THR A 284 7.10 -26.39 -6.64
C THR A 284 6.99 -25.46 -5.43
N GLY A 285 7.66 -24.30 -5.48
CA GLY A 285 7.69 -23.31 -4.40
C GLY A 285 8.49 -23.70 -3.17
N SER A 286 8.99 -24.93 -3.11
CA SER A 286 9.65 -25.52 -1.95
C SER A 286 10.96 -24.82 -1.59
N GLN A 287 11.34 -24.90 -0.31
CA GLN A 287 12.62 -24.37 0.15
C GLN A 287 13.79 -25.11 -0.54
N ILE A 288 14.76 -24.34 -1.02
CA ILE A 288 15.99 -24.88 -1.62
C ILE A 288 16.94 -25.28 -0.49
N SER A 289 17.41 -26.54 -0.51
CA SER A 289 18.41 -27.03 0.43
C SER A 289 19.73 -26.27 0.28
N GLU A 290 20.48 -26.12 1.38
CA GLU A 290 21.75 -25.38 1.37
C GLU A 290 22.76 -25.92 0.33
N GLU A 291 22.77 -27.24 0.14
CA GLU A 291 23.59 -27.95 -0.83
C GLU A 291 23.29 -27.55 -2.29
N ASN A 292 22.01 -27.29 -2.60
CA ASN A 292 21.55 -26.94 -3.95
C ASN A 292 21.58 -25.43 -4.21
N ARG A 293 21.90 -24.61 -3.21
CA ARG A 293 21.89 -23.15 -3.32
C ARG A 293 22.94 -22.61 -4.29
N SER A 294 24.03 -23.33 -4.47
CA SER A 294 25.10 -23.01 -5.44
C SER A 294 24.72 -23.34 -6.89
N LEU A 295 23.81 -24.31 -7.08
CA LEU A 295 23.35 -24.79 -8.39
C LEU A 295 22.33 -23.85 -9.02
N TYR A 296 21.48 -23.20 -8.21
CA TYR A 296 20.42 -22.33 -8.71
C TYR A 296 20.78 -20.84 -8.55
N LYS A 297 20.87 -20.14 -9.67
CA LYS A 297 21.06 -18.69 -9.72
C LYS A 297 19.71 -17.97 -9.84
N ASN A 298 19.63 -16.75 -9.31
CA ASN A 298 18.49 -15.83 -9.48
C ASN A 298 17.14 -16.34 -8.93
N ILE A 299 17.16 -17.04 -7.79
CA ILE A 299 15.92 -17.45 -7.12
C ILE A 299 15.14 -16.23 -6.63
N VAL A 300 13.88 -16.14 -7.02
CA VAL A 300 12.97 -15.08 -6.58
C VAL A 300 12.16 -15.60 -5.41
N THR A 301 12.23 -14.92 -4.26
CA THR A 301 11.47 -15.29 -3.07
C THR A 301 10.27 -14.35 -2.91
N VAL A 302 9.07 -14.92 -2.87
CA VAL A 302 7.81 -14.16 -2.73
C VAL A 302 7.06 -14.67 -1.51
N SER A 303 6.50 -13.77 -0.71
CA SER A 303 5.69 -14.17 0.45
C SER A 303 4.23 -14.29 0.05
N PHE A 304 3.53 -15.26 0.64
CA PHE A 304 2.08 -15.31 0.54
C PHE A 304 1.47 -15.68 1.88
N MET A 305 0.24 -15.25 2.10
CA MET A 305 -0.51 -15.51 3.33
C MET A 305 -1.85 -16.13 3.00
N ILE A 306 -2.19 -17.22 3.67
CA ILE A 306 -3.48 -17.91 3.50
C ILE A 306 -4.33 -17.71 4.75
N PHE A 307 -5.52 -17.16 4.58
CA PHE A 307 -6.45 -16.85 5.67
C PHE A 307 -7.58 -17.89 5.76
N ARG A 308 -8.22 -17.99 6.94
CA ARG A 308 -9.35 -18.90 7.17
C ARG A 308 -10.46 -18.74 6.14
N THR A 309 -10.68 -17.51 5.72
CA THR A 309 -11.78 -17.09 4.85
C THR A 309 -11.57 -17.48 3.39
N GLY A 310 -10.53 -18.28 3.11
CA GLY A 310 -10.15 -18.63 1.75
C GLY A 310 -9.50 -17.48 0.99
N SER A 311 -9.25 -16.34 1.64
CA SER A 311 -8.50 -15.24 1.04
C SER A 311 -7.01 -15.56 1.05
N ILE A 312 -6.33 -15.25 -0.04
CA ILE A 312 -4.89 -15.43 -0.19
C ILE A 312 -4.28 -14.10 -0.64
N LEU A 313 -3.25 -13.66 0.06
CA LEU A 313 -2.47 -12.47 -0.26
C LEU A 313 -1.10 -12.91 -0.79
N ILE A 314 -0.70 -12.45 -1.96
CA ILE A 314 0.66 -12.64 -2.50
C ILE A 314 1.36 -11.28 -2.51
N VAL A 315 2.49 -11.20 -1.82
CA VAL A 315 3.25 -9.96 -1.62
C VAL A 315 4.76 -10.18 -1.77
N GLY A 316 5.41 -9.34 -2.55
CA GLY A 316 6.87 -9.42 -2.73
C GLY A 316 7.38 -8.67 -3.95
N MET A 317 8.70 -8.65 -4.09
CA MET A 317 9.38 -8.14 -5.28
C MET A 317 9.39 -9.24 -6.34
N CYS A 318 8.54 -9.11 -7.36
CA CYS A 318 8.45 -10.04 -8.47
C CYS A 318 7.87 -9.36 -9.70
N ASP A 319 8.02 -9.98 -10.86
CA ASP A 319 7.32 -9.60 -12.08
C ASP A 319 5.96 -10.33 -12.18
N ASP A 320 5.17 -9.96 -13.19
CA ASP A 320 3.84 -10.53 -13.38
C ASP A 320 3.91 -12.03 -13.70
N ASN A 321 4.95 -12.51 -14.40
CA ASN A 321 5.11 -13.93 -14.74
C ASN A 321 5.31 -14.81 -13.50
N VAL A 322 6.18 -14.40 -12.59
CA VAL A 322 6.41 -15.07 -11.30
C VAL A 322 5.13 -15.02 -10.47
N LEU A 323 4.44 -13.88 -10.44
CA LEU A 323 3.18 -13.74 -9.72
C LEU A 323 2.12 -14.73 -10.21
N TYR A 324 1.87 -14.81 -11.52
CA TYR A 324 0.90 -15.74 -12.09
C TYR A 324 1.32 -17.19 -11.87
N SER A 325 2.61 -17.51 -11.92
CA SER A 325 3.11 -18.86 -11.60
C SER A 325 2.77 -19.28 -10.17
N ILE A 326 2.94 -18.37 -9.19
CA ILE A 326 2.57 -18.63 -7.79
C ILE A 326 1.06 -18.79 -7.65
N TYR A 327 0.28 -17.93 -8.31
CA TYR A 327 -1.18 -18.01 -8.30
C TYR A 327 -1.68 -19.36 -8.84
N GLU A 328 -1.17 -19.82 -9.98
CA GLU A 328 -1.53 -21.13 -10.55
C GLU A 328 -1.15 -22.28 -9.62
N PHE A 329 0.06 -22.25 -9.06
CA PHE A 329 0.48 -23.25 -8.07
C PHE A 329 -0.48 -23.32 -6.89
N LEU A 330 -0.84 -22.17 -6.31
CA LEU A 330 -1.72 -22.11 -5.13
C LEU A 330 -3.14 -22.57 -5.47
N LYS A 331 -3.67 -22.24 -6.65
CA LYS A 331 -4.98 -22.76 -7.10
C LYS A 331 -4.98 -24.28 -7.15
N VAL A 332 -3.97 -24.87 -7.81
CA VAL A 332 -3.86 -26.32 -7.95
C VAL A 332 -3.72 -26.98 -6.59
N LEU A 333 -2.87 -26.44 -5.71
CA LEU A 333 -2.68 -26.95 -4.35
C LEU A 333 -3.99 -26.94 -3.55
N LEU A 334 -4.71 -25.82 -3.54
CA LEU A 334 -5.94 -25.66 -2.75
C LEU A 334 -7.07 -26.56 -3.25
N VAL A 335 -7.20 -26.73 -4.57
CA VAL A 335 -8.18 -27.66 -5.17
C VAL A 335 -7.83 -29.10 -4.84
N THR A 336 -6.55 -29.48 -4.95
CA THR A 336 -6.08 -30.85 -4.69
C THR A 336 -6.34 -31.27 -3.25
N GLU A 337 -6.09 -30.36 -2.30
CA GLU A 337 -6.21 -30.65 -0.86
C GLU A 337 -7.58 -30.30 -0.29
N PHE A 338 -8.52 -29.81 -1.11
CA PHE A 338 -9.84 -29.30 -0.68
C PHE A 338 -10.58 -30.26 0.25
N HIS A 339 -10.62 -31.55 -0.08
CA HIS A 339 -11.31 -32.56 0.72
C HIS A 339 -10.77 -32.71 2.16
N LYS A 340 -9.52 -32.30 2.41
CA LYS A 340 -8.91 -32.34 3.76
C LYS A 340 -9.05 -31.01 4.49
N ILE A 341 -8.90 -29.90 3.76
CA ILE A 341 -8.77 -28.57 4.36
C ILE A 341 -10.06 -27.77 4.31
N GLY A 342 -11.02 -28.13 3.45
CA GLY A 342 -12.26 -27.41 3.26
C GLY A 342 -13.20 -27.57 4.46
N GLN A 343 -13.58 -26.46 5.08
CA GLN A 343 -14.53 -26.45 6.19
C GLN A 343 -15.95 -26.09 5.73
N LYS A 344 -16.08 -25.11 4.83
CA LYS A 344 -17.37 -24.59 4.37
C LYS A 344 -17.21 -23.88 3.03
N ILE A 345 -18.07 -24.16 2.05
CA ILE A 345 -18.11 -23.42 0.78
C ILE A 345 -18.70 -22.02 1.01
N ILE A 346 -18.08 -21.01 0.41
CA ILE A 346 -18.58 -19.64 0.45
C ILE A 346 -19.73 -19.53 -0.56
N THR A 347 -20.92 -19.22 -0.05
CA THR A 347 -22.15 -19.00 -0.83
C THR A 347 -22.74 -17.66 -0.41
N PRO A 348 -23.49 -16.95 -1.28
CA PRO A 348 -24.08 -15.65 -0.94
C PRO A 348 -24.85 -15.66 0.40
N GLU A 349 -25.56 -16.74 0.70
CA GLU A 349 -26.32 -16.96 1.94
C GLU A 349 -25.45 -17.08 3.20
N ASN A 350 -24.21 -17.54 3.03
CA ASN A 350 -23.25 -17.78 4.11
C ASN A 350 -22.14 -16.73 4.18
N THR A 351 -22.06 -15.85 3.18
CA THR A 351 -21.21 -14.67 3.19
C THR A 351 -21.80 -13.74 4.25
N ILE A 352 -21.11 -13.65 5.40
CA ILE A 352 -21.49 -12.71 6.45
C ILE A 352 -21.16 -11.30 5.95
N VAL A 353 -22.05 -10.71 5.15
CA VAL A 353 -22.11 -9.27 4.98
C VAL A 353 -22.64 -8.76 6.31
N LYS A 354 -21.76 -8.57 7.30
CA LYS A 354 -22.14 -7.79 8.47
C LYS A 354 -22.53 -6.44 7.89
N ASP A 355 -23.82 -6.14 7.96
CA ASP A 355 -24.38 -4.84 7.66
C ASP A 355 -23.81 -3.86 8.69
N LYS A 356 -22.58 -3.42 8.42
CA LYS A 356 -21.88 -2.47 9.26
C LYS A 356 -22.63 -1.19 9.01
N LYS A 357 -23.58 -0.85 9.91
CA LYS A 357 -24.03 0.53 10.08
C LYS A 357 -22.77 1.39 10.03
N LYS A 358 -22.55 2.08 8.90
CA LYS A 358 -21.38 2.96 8.73
C LYS A 358 -21.43 3.84 9.96
N LYS A 359 -20.41 3.78 10.83
CA LYS A 359 -20.29 4.79 11.89
C LYS A 359 -20.12 6.10 11.15
N ILE A 360 -21.20 6.85 10.96
CA ILE A 360 -21.18 8.16 10.33
C ILE A 360 -20.39 9.04 11.29
N ARG A 361 -19.15 9.32 10.94
CA ARG A 361 -18.29 10.22 11.70
C ARG A 361 -18.34 11.57 11.01
N ARG A 362 -18.92 12.56 11.69
CA ARG A 362 -18.95 13.93 11.20
C ARG A 362 -17.63 14.62 11.55
N LYS A 363 -17.01 15.28 10.58
CA LYS A 363 -15.90 16.23 10.79
C LYS A 363 -16.37 17.56 10.21
N THR A 364 -16.33 18.62 11.01
CA THR A 364 -16.61 19.97 10.53
C THR A 364 -15.33 20.55 9.98
N ILE A 365 -15.33 20.91 8.69
CA ILE A 365 -14.22 21.57 8.02
C ILE A 365 -14.66 23.00 7.76
N MET A 366 -13.92 23.97 8.31
CA MET A 366 -14.10 25.38 8.01
C MET A 366 -13.16 25.74 6.86
N MET A 367 -13.70 26.25 5.75
CA MET A 367 -12.90 26.74 4.63
C MET A 367 -13.12 28.24 4.46
N ASN A 368 -12.04 29.01 4.41
CA ASN A 368 -12.10 30.39 3.94
C ASN A 368 -11.90 30.35 2.42
N ILE A 369 -12.97 30.61 1.67
CA ILE A 369 -12.89 30.77 0.21
C ILE A 369 -12.47 32.22 -0.02
N ILE A 370 -11.26 32.43 -0.54
CA ILE A 370 -10.85 33.74 -1.05
C ILE A 370 -11.35 33.79 -2.48
N GLU A 371 -12.43 34.54 -2.72
CA GLU A 371 -12.89 34.83 -4.08
C GLU A 371 -11.91 35.81 -4.73
N GLU A 372 -11.09 35.33 -5.66
CA GLU A 372 -10.41 36.22 -6.60
C GLU A 372 -11.49 36.81 -7.52
N LYS A 373 -11.81 38.09 -7.33
CA LYS A 373 -12.57 38.87 -8.29
C LYS A 373 -11.84 38.82 -9.63
N ILE A 374 -12.40 38.10 -10.59
CA ILE A 374 -12.07 38.25 -12.00
C ILE A 374 -12.45 39.70 -12.35
N ALA A 375 -11.45 40.57 -12.44
CA ALA A 375 -11.64 41.86 -13.08
C ALA A 375 -11.82 41.59 -14.57
N GLU A 376 -13.06 41.63 -15.03
CA GLU A 376 -13.39 41.78 -16.44
C GLU A 376 -12.72 43.07 -16.93
N ILE A 377 -11.66 42.93 -17.73
CA ILE A 377 -11.18 44.01 -18.59
C ILE A 377 -12.14 44.02 -19.79
N MET A 378 -13.08 44.97 -19.77
CA MET A 378 -13.71 45.49 -20.99
C MET A 378 -12.74 46.41 -21.73
#